data_AF-A0A5N6Z3H6-F1
#
_entry.id   AF-A0A5N6Z3H6-F1
#
_cell.length_a   1.000
_cell.length_b   1.000
_cell.length_c   1.000
_cell.angle_alpha   90.00
_cell.angle_beta   90.00
_cell.angle_gamma   90.00
#
_symmetry.space_group_name_H-M   'P 1'
#
loop_
_entity.id
_entity.type
_entity.pdbx_description
1 polymer ?
#
loop_
_entity_poly.entity_id
_entity_poly.type
_entity_poly.pdbx_seq_one_letter_code
_entity_poly.pdbx_strand_id
1 'polypeptide(L)'
;MAAGNLHTVAFFGATGGCTLTCLVQVLKDGIHCSALARNPAKLQDLLRQRGLSESVTTNQLSIVKGSITDLDKVEETLKYNGRPVDMIMSGVGGKPVFTNPFRVTLDNPTICQDAIRNILAASRQLGGKPLLIAISSAGLTDKKRDSPVAMVPLNHWLLRVPHADKRIMEALIVDEMKKPEADRAIRDYALVRPSWFTDGEGVGMKKIKAGTEDHPAVGYTISRNDVGLWIFENLVRRPVQLDNPYIGRPTTITA
;
A
#
# COMPACT_ATOMS: atom_id res chain seq x y z
N MET A 1 4.43 -4.98 29.62
CA MET A 1 3.72 -5.62 28.49
C MET A 1 2.58 -4.69 28.14
N ALA A 2 2.79 -3.70 27.28
CA ALA A 2 1.70 -2.85 26.83
C ALA A 2 0.75 -3.74 26.00
N ALA A 3 -0.54 -3.71 26.29
CA ALA A 3 -1.54 -4.38 25.47
C ALA A 3 -1.42 -3.81 24.06
N GLY A 4 -0.75 -4.56 23.16
CA GLY A 4 -0.58 -4.17 21.78
C GLY A 4 -1.95 -3.97 21.15
N ASN A 5 -2.09 -2.97 20.28
CA ASN A 5 -3.27 -2.84 19.43
C ASN A 5 -3.39 -4.14 18.62
N LEU A 6 -4.22 -5.08 19.09
CA LEU A 6 -4.44 -6.39 18.46
C LEU A 6 -5.25 -6.19 17.17
N HIS A 7 -4.59 -5.74 16.12
CA HIS A 7 -5.12 -5.75 14.77
C HIS A 7 -4.20 -6.57 13.88
N THR A 8 -4.77 -7.18 12.85
CA THR A 8 -4.08 -8.03 11.87
C THR A 8 -4.03 -7.33 10.52
N VAL A 9 -2.95 -7.56 9.77
CA VAL A 9 -2.73 -6.87 8.48
C VAL A 9 -2.46 -7.87 7.36
N ALA A 10 -3.21 -7.78 6.26
CA ALA A 10 -2.90 -8.47 5.01
C ALA A 10 -2.04 -7.61 4.09
N PHE A 11 -0.97 -8.15 3.54
CA PHE A 11 -0.04 -7.45 2.64
C PHE A 11 -0.10 -7.98 1.21
N PHE A 12 -0.38 -7.08 0.28
CA PHE A 12 -0.27 -7.31 -1.16
C PHE A 12 0.87 -6.48 -1.74
N GLY A 13 1.75 -7.12 -2.51
CA GLY A 13 3.00 -6.49 -2.96
C GLY A 13 4.10 -6.46 -1.89
N ALA A 14 4.09 -7.41 -0.96
CA ALA A 14 5.01 -7.48 0.19
C ALA A 14 6.51 -7.51 -0.14
N THR A 15 6.88 -7.76 -1.40
CA THR A 15 8.28 -7.74 -1.87
C THR A 15 8.72 -6.40 -2.46
N GLY A 16 7.80 -5.45 -2.62
CA GLY A 16 8.11 -4.09 -3.07
C GLY A 16 8.68 -3.25 -1.93
N GLY A 17 9.64 -2.35 -2.19
CA GLY A 17 10.40 -1.67 -1.14
C GLY A 17 9.56 -0.94 -0.09
N CYS A 18 8.48 -0.26 -0.50
CA CYS A 18 7.59 0.44 0.43
C CYS A 18 6.84 -0.53 1.35
N THR A 19 6.15 -1.49 0.75
CA THR A 19 5.35 -2.51 1.46
C THR A 19 6.22 -3.41 2.33
N LEU A 20 7.38 -3.83 1.83
CA LEU A 20 8.36 -4.62 2.59
C LEU A 20 8.81 -3.87 3.83
N THR A 21 9.09 -2.57 3.71
CA THR A 21 9.52 -1.76 4.85
C THR A 21 8.41 -1.66 5.89
N CYS A 22 7.17 -1.41 5.46
CA CYS A 22 6.01 -1.42 6.37
C CYS A 22 5.84 -2.79 7.05
N LEU A 23 5.90 -3.90 6.29
CA LEU A 23 5.81 -5.26 6.82
C LEU A 23 6.88 -5.54 7.89
N VAL A 24 8.12 -5.11 7.66
CA VAL A 24 9.20 -5.26 8.64
C VAL A 24 8.89 -4.51 9.93
N GLN A 25 8.38 -3.28 9.86
CA GLN A 25 8.01 -2.52 11.06
C GLN A 25 6.84 -3.16 11.80
N VAL A 26 5.81 -3.61 11.07
CA VAL A 26 4.66 -4.33 11.62
C VAL A 26 5.09 -5.58 12.40
N LEU A 27 5.97 -6.40 11.82
CA LEU A 27 6.50 -7.59 12.49
C LEU A 27 7.38 -7.24 13.71
N LYS A 28 8.15 -6.14 13.65
CA LYS A 28 8.94 -5.67 14.81
C LYS A 28 8.07 -5.20 15.97
N ASP A 29 6.88 -4.67 15.67
CA ASP A 29 5.89 -4.25 16.66
C ASP A 29 5.07 -5.43 17.22
N GLY A 30 5.33 -6.66 16.76
CA GLY A 30 4.63 -7.87 17.20
C GLY A 30 3.24 -8.04 16.59
N ILE A 31 2.93 -7.30 15.52
CA ILE A 31 1.64 -7.37 14.84
C ILE A 31 1.62 -8.58 13.90
N HIS A 32 0.54 -9.36 14.00
CA HIS A 32 0.33 -10.52 13.16
C HIS A 32 -0.16 -10.14 11.76
N CYS A 33 0.31 -10.86 10.75
CA CYS A 33 0.04 -10.52 9.37
C CYS A 33 0.00 -11.73 8.44
N SER A 34 -0.67 -11.53 7.32
CA SER A 34 -0.66 -12.43 6.18
C SER A 34 -0.06 -11.69 4.98
N ALA A 35 0.63 -12.39 4.10
CA ALA A 35 1.21 -11.79 2.89
C ALA A 35 1.05 -12.69 1.68
N LEU A 36 0.59 -12.11 0.57
CA LEU A 36 0.57 -12.77 -0.72
C LEU A 36 1.91 -12.59 -1.43
N ALA A 37 2.56 -13.70 -1.77
CA ALA A 37 3.84 -13.68 -2.48
C ALA A 37 3.85 -14.69 -3.63
N ARG A 38 4.24 -14.23 -4.83
CA ARG A 38 4.51 -15.11 -5.98
C ARG A 38 5.65 -16.07 -5.72
N ASN A 39 6.66 -15.61 -4.96
CA ASN A 39 7.80 -16.40 -4.52
C ASN A 39 8.00 -16.19 -3.01
N PRO A 40 7.50 -17.11 -2.16
CA PRO A 40 7.65 -17.05 -0.71
C PRO A 40 9.12 -17.02 -0.25
N ALA A 41 10.00 -17.80 -0.87
CA ALA A 41 11.42 -17.85 -0.51
C ALA A 41 12.07 -16.46 -0.68
N LYS A 42 11.77 -15.76 -1.77
CA LYS A 42 12.21 -14.38 -1.98
C LYS A 42 11.75 -13.44 -0.86
N LEU A 43 10.50 -13.57 -0.41
CA LEU A 43 10.00 -12.75 0.69
C LEU A 43 10.75 -13.06 1.99
N GLN A 44 10.94 -14.34 2.32
CA GLN A 44 11.69 -14.75 3.51
C GLN A 44 13.12 -14.23 3.50
N ASP A 45 13.82 -14.33 2.37
CA ASP A 45 15.20 -13.82 2.23
C ASP A 45 15.27 -12.30 2.42
N LEU A 46 14.31 -11.56 1.86
CA LEU A 46 14.21 -10.11 2.06
C LEU A 46 13.95 -9.74 3.53
N LEU A 47 13.11 -10.51 4.24
CA LEU A 47 12.85 -10.28 5.67
C LEU A 47 14.09 -10.57 6.52
N ARG A 48 14.82 -11.65 6.23
CA ARG A 48 16.11 -11.97 6.88
C ARG A 48 17.15 -10.88 6.65
N GLN A 49 17.29 -10.39 5.41
CA GLN A 49 18.19 -9.27 5.08
C GLN A 49 17.84 -7.97 5.81
N ARG A 50 16.57 -7.79 6.21
CA ARG A 50 16.11 -6.64 6.99
C ARG A 50 16.21 -6.86 8.51
N GLY A 51 16.86 -7.95 8.94
CA GLY A 51 17.18 -8.25 10.33
C GLY A 51 16.04 -8.86 11.13
N LEU A 52 15.03 -9.46 10.49
CA LEU A 52 14.02 -10.23 11.19
C LEU A 52 14.50 -11.65 11.46
N SER A 53 14.27 -12.14 12.68
CA SER A 53 14.54 -13.53 13.04
C SER A 53 13.49 -14.48 12.46
N GLU A 54 13.88 -15.73 12.21
CA GLU A 54 12.95 -16.77 11.75
C GLU A 54 11.82 -17.04 12.76
N SER A 55 12.08 -16.87 14.04
CA SER A 55 11.07 -17.03 15.10
C SER A 55 9.94 -16.01 14.96
N VAL A 56 10.26 -14.74 14.66
CA VAL A 56 9.25 -13.70 14.43
C VAL A 56 8.41 -14.04 13.21
N THR A 57 9.06 -14.36 12.08
CA THR A 57 8.31 -14.67 10.85
C THR A 57 7.45 -15.92 10.99
N THR A 58 7.94 -16.97 11.65
CA THR A 58 7.18 -18.23 11.82
C THR A 58 5.94 -18.04 12.69
N ASN A 59 6.05 -17.21 13.74
CA ASN A 59 4.96 -17.03 14.69
C ASN A 59 3.95 -15.95 14.26
N GLN A 60 4.38 -14.96 13.47
CA GLN A 60 3.58 -13.75 13.22
C GLN A 60 3.23 -13.53 11.74
N LEU A 61 3.83 -14.25 10.79
CA LEU A 61 3.59 -14.08 9.36
C LEU A 61 3.08 -15.36 8.70
N SER A 62 1.87 -15.31 8.15
CA SER A 62 1.37 -16.33 7.21
C SER A 62 1.69 -15.91 5.77
N ILE A 63 2.43 -16.74 5.02
CA ILE A 63 2.74 -16.46 3.62
C ILE A 63 1.89 -17.34 2.70
N VAL A 64 1.00 -16.70 1.95
CA VAL A 64 0.20 -17.36 0.92
C VAL A 64 0.96 -17.29 -0.40
N LYS A 65 1.26 -18.46 -0.98
CA LYS A 65 1.87 -18.53 -2.32
C LYS A 65 0.79 -18.34 -3.38
N GLY A 66 0.88 -17.26 -4.16
CA GLY A 66 -0.09 -17.00 -5.22
C GLY A 66 0.14 -15.71 -5.98
N SER A 67 -0.79 -15.40 -6.87
CA SER A 67 -0.84 -14.15 -7.65
C SER A 67 -2.01 -13.30 -7.18
N ILE A 68 -1.88 -11.98 -7.28
CA ILE A 68 -2.98 -11.05 -6.99
C ILE A 68 -4.17 -11.24 -7.95
N THR A 69 -3.92 -11.86 -9.10
CA THR A 69 -4.94 -12.21 -10.10
C THR A 69 -5.74 -13.47 -9.75
N ASP A 70 -5.33 -14.20 -8.72
CA ASP A 70 -5.97 -15.44 -8.25
C ASP A 70 -6.86 -15.11 -7.03
N LEU A 71 -8.17 -15.11 -7.23
CA LEU A 71 -9.13 -14.64 -6.22
C LEU A 71 -9.11 -15.50 -4.95
N ASP A 72 -8.96 -16.82 -5.08
CA ASP A 72 -8.92 -17.74 -3.95
C ASP A 72 -7.70 -17.45 -3.06
N LYS A 73 -6.56 -17.14 -3.69
CA LYS A 73 -5.34 -16.75 -2.96
C LYS A 73 -5.43 -15.38 -2.34
N VAL A 74 -6.17 -14.45 -2.96
CA VAL A 74 -6.48 -13.17 -2.34
C VAL A 74 -7.35 -13.38 -1.11
N GLU A 75 -8.42 -14.18 -1.19
CA GLU A 75 -9.30 -14.49 -0.05
C GLU A 75 -8.54 -15.19 1.09
N GLU A 76 -7.71 -16.18 0.76
CA GLU A 76 -6.84 -16.86 1.72
C GLU A 76 -5.92 -15.87 2.44
N THR A 77 -5.35 -14.91 1.71
CA THR A 77 -4.50 -13.86 2.29
C THR A 77 -5.29 -12.90 3.16
N LEU A 78 -6.56 -12.63 2.88
CA LEU A 78 -7.40 -11.76 3.69
C LEU A 78 -7.85 -12.39 5.02
N LYS A 79 -7.39 -13.61 5.32
CA LYS A 79 -7.64 -14.30 6.58
C LYS A 79 -6.33 -14.57 7.31
N TYR A 80 -6.32 -14.35 8.62
CA TYR A 80 -5.24 -14.78 9.51
C TYR A 80 -5.83 -15.71 10.58
N ASN A 81 -5.32 -16.94 10.67
CA ASN A 81 -5.86 -18.00 11.54
C ASN A 81 -7.38 -18.18 11.40
N GLY A 82 -7.88 -18.15 10.15
CA GLY A 82 -9.29 -18.35 9.82
C GLY A 82 -10.20 -17.16 10.07
N ARG A 83 -9.69 -16.03 10.59
CA ARG A 83 -10.46 -14.80 10.83
C ARG A 83 -10.13 -13.73 9.79
N PRO A 84 -11.10 -12.91 9.35
CA PRO A 84 -10.82 -11.74 8.51
C PRO A 84 -9.77 -10.83 9.14
N VAL A 85 -8.91 -10.25 8.31
CA VAL A 85 -7.95 -9.25 8.78
C VAL A 85 -8.64 -7.91 9.10
N ASP A 86 -8.00 -7.09 9.93
CA ASP A 86 -8.49 -5.76 10.31
C ASP A 86 -8.08 -4.66 9.32
N MET A 87 -6.92 -4.85 8.68
CA MET A 87 -6.36 -3.94 7.69
C MET A 87 -5.80 -4.68 6.48
N ILE A 88 -5.82 -4.00 5.34
CA ILE A 88 -5.18 -4.43 4.10
C ILE A 88 -4.18 -3.36 3.69
N MET A 89 -2.96 -3.77 3.40
CA MET A 89 -1.91 -2.93 2.84
C MET A 89 -1.60 -3.37 1.41
N SER A 90 -1.98 -2.54 0.44
CA SER A 90 -1.71 -2.76 -0.98
C SER A 90 -0.63 -1.81 -1.49
N GLY A 91 0.53 -2.37 -1.83
CA GLY A 91 1.55 -1.68 -2.61
C GLY A 91 1.88 -2.47 -3.88
N VAL A 92 0.86 -3.05 -4.50
CA VAL A 92 1.00 -3.76 -5.78
C VAL A 92 1.35 -2.77 -6.87
N GLY A 93 2.31 -3.13 -7.71
CA GLY A 93 2.71 -2.34 -8.87
C GLY A 93 3.41 -3.21 -9.90
N GLY A 94 3.45 -2.72 -11.14
CA GLY A 94 4.10 -3.39 -12.25
C GLY A 94 5.60 -3.10 -12.31
N LYS A 95 6.35 -3.99 -12.95
CA LYS A 95 7.75 -3.70 -13.32
C LYS A 95 7.76 -2.73 -14.49
N PRO A 96 8.55 -1.64 -14.44
CA PRO A 96 8.72 -0.76 -15.58
C PRO A 96 9.29 -1.51 -16.78
N VAL A 97 8.66 -1.37 -17.94
CA VAL A 97 9.14 -1.85 -19.23
C VAL A 97 9.31 -0.63 -20.13
N PHE A 98 10.53 -0.42 -20.62
CA PHE A 98 10.84 0.70 -21.49
C PHE A 98 10.67 0.25 -22.93
N THR A 99 9.60 0.70 -23.60
CA THR A 99 9.43 0.49 -25.04
C THR A 99 10.37 1.40 -25.85
N ASN A 100 10.74 2.55 -25.28
CA ASN A 100 11.81 3.45 -25.71
C ASN A 100 12.19 4.40 -24.55
N PRO A 101 13.27 5.20 -24.63
CA PRO A 101 13.74 6.05 -23.52
C PRO A 101 12.72 7.06 -22.98
N PHE A 102 11.68 7.39 -23.75
CA PHE A 102 10.69 8.42 -23.39
C PHE A 102 9.31 7.85 -23.03
N ARG A 103 9.13 6.52 -23.11
CA ARG A 103 7.86 5.85 -22.80
C ARG A 103 8.09 4.62 -21.94
N VAL A 104 7.58 4.69 -20.71
CA VAL A 104 7.51 3.58 -19.77
C VAL A 104 6.10 3.00 -19.81
N THR A 105 6.02 1.68 -19.99
CA THR A 105 4.83 0.88 -19.69
C THR A 105 5.12 -0.02 -18.49
N LEU A 106 4.16 -0.86 -18.10
CA LEU A 106 4.33 -1.89 -17.09
C LEU A 106 4.28 -3.28 -17.74
N ASP A 107 4.91 -4.26 -17.11
CA ASP A 107 4.78 -5.68 -17.48
C ASP A 107 3.33 -6.17 -17.47
N ASN A 108 2.53 -5.64 -16.54
CA ASN A 108 1.07 -5.62 -16.62
C ASN A 108 0.56 -4.17 -16.45
N PRO A 109 0.05 -3.52 -17.53
CA PRO A 109 -0.43 -2.14 -17.52
C PRO A 109 -1.62 -1.85 -16.60
N THR A 110 -2.35 -2.86 -16.14
CA THR A 110 -3.57 -2.72 -15.33
C THR A 110 -3.44 -3.34 -13.94
N ILE A 111 -2.23 -3.68 -13.52
CA ILE A 111 -2.03 -4.49 -12.31
C ILE A 111 -2.54 -3.81 -11.03
N CYS A 112 -2.52 -2.48 -10.94
CA CYS A 112 -2.99 -1.77 -9.74
C CYS A 112 -4.51 -1.81 -9.67
N GLN A 113 -5.22 -1.51 -10.77
CA GLN A 113 -6.68 -1.61 -10.81
C GLN A 113 -7.16 -3.06 -10.62
N ASP A 114 -6.48 -4.04 -11.21
CA ASP A 114 -6.84 -5.45 -11.13
C ASP A 114 -6.65 -5.97 -9.70
N ALA A 115 -5.57 -5.53 -9.04
CA ALA A 115 -5.32 -5.84 -7.64
C ALA A 115 -6.47 -5.36 -6.73
N ILE A 116 -6.89 -4.10 -6.89
CA ILE A 116 -7.98 -3.56 -6.09
C ILE A 116 -9.31 -4.22 -6.41
N ARG A 117 -9.60 -4.55 -7.68
CA ARG A 117 -10.81 -5.32 -8.04
C ARG A 117 -10.88 -6.63 -7.28
N ASN A 118 -9.79 -7.39 -7.28
CA ASN A 118 -9.75 -8.69 -6.61
C ASN A 118 -9.76 -8.56 -5.09
N ILE A 119 -9.04 -7.58 -4.53
CA ILE A 119 -9.08 -7.30 -3.08
C ILE A 119 -10.50 -6.95 -2.64
N LEU A 120 -11.20 -6.06 -3.36
CA LEU A 120 -12.58 -5.69 -3.04
C LEU A 120 -13.53 -6.88 -3.22
N ALA A 121 -13.39 -7.66 -4.29
CA ALA A 121 -14.21 -8.84 -4.53
C ALA A 121 -14.06 -9.89 -3.41
N ALA A 122 -12.83 -10.21 -3.02
CA ALA A 122 -12.55 -11.13 -1.93
C ALA A 122 -12.98 -10.56 -0.56
N SER A 123 -12.83 -9.25 -0.35
CA SER A 123 -13.22 -8.61 0.91
C SER A 123 -14.73 -8.67 1.15
N ARG A 124 -15.57 -8.75 0.10
CA ARG A 124 -17.03 -8.96 0.28
C ARG A 124 -17.40 -10.32 0.84
N GLN A 125 -16.54 -11.32 0.62
CA GLN A 125 -16.75 -12.67 1.15
C GLN A 125 -16.26 -12.78 2.60
N LEU A 126 -15.61 -11.75 3.13
CA LEU A 126 -15.25 -11.68 4.53
C LEU A 126 -16.49 -11.33 5.37
N GLY A 127 -16.69 -12.02 6.48
CA GLY A 127 -17.68 -11.63 7.49
C GLY A 127 -17.33 -10.33 8.24
N GLY A 128 -16.34 -9.55 7.77
CA GLY A 128 -15.85 -8.31 8.34
C GLY A 128 -15.29 -7.37 7.27
N LYS A 129 -15.22 -6.07 7.57
CA LYS A 129 -14.83 -5.03 6.60
C LYS A 129 -13.49 -4.40 7.00
N PRO A 130 -12.35 -4.83 6.42
CA PRO A 130 -11.05 -4.26 6.77
C PRO A 130 -10.93 -2.80 6.34
N LEU A 131 -9.95 -2.10 6.93
CA LEU A 131 -9.46 -0.80 6.43
C LEU A 131 -8.48 -1.03 5.27
N LEU A 132 -8.68 -0.39 4.12
CA LEU A 132 -7.78 -0.50 2.98
C LEU A 132 -6.76 0.65 2.92
N ILE A 133 -5.48 0.34 3.02
CA ILE A 133 -4.37 1.26 2.77
C ILE A 133 -3.78 0.92 1.40
N ALA A 134 -3.77 1.88 0.48
CA ALA A 134 -3.26 1.68 -0.87
C ALA A 134 -2.21 2.74 -1.25
N ILE A 135 -1.07 2.28 -1.79
CA ILE A 135 -0.03 3.15 -2.35
C ILE A 135 -0.38 3.51 -3.80
N SER A 136 -0.55 4.81 -4.03
CA SER A 136 -0.78 5.43 -5.33
C SER A 136 0.44 6.28 -5.76
N SER A 137 0.24 7.50 -6.26
CA SER A 137 1.29 8.40 -6.75
C SER A 137 0.87 9.86 -6.63
N ALA A 138 1.83 10.75 -6.31
CA ALA A 138 1.65 12.18 -6.56
C ALA A 138 1.58 12.44 -8.08
N GLY A 139 0.99 13.58 -8.47
CA GLY A 139 0.78 13.95 -9.86
C GLY A 139 -0.50 13.36 -10.48
N LEU A 140 -1.42 12.86 -9.64
CA LEU A 140 -2.69 12.26 -10.06
C LEU A 140 -3.91 13.15 -9.80
N THR A 141 -3.81 14.12 -8.89
CA THR A 141 -4.94 14.97 -8.51
C THR A 141 -5.25 16.03 -9.57
N ASP A 142 -6.55 16.27 -9.78
CA ASP A 142 -7.07 17.34 -10.62
C ASP A 142 -7.50 18.58 -9.80
N LYS A 143 -7.40 18.53 -8.46
CA LYS A 143 -7.84 19.62 -7.57
C LYS A 143 -6.76 20.68 -7.35
N LYS A 144 -5.65 20.26 -6.74
CA LYS A 144 -4.53 21.13 -6.39
C LYS A 144 -3.22 20.41 -6.62
N ARG A 145 -2.30 21.06 -7.33
CA ARG A 145 -1.01 20.48 -7.69
C ARG A 145 -0.27 19.91 -6.48
N ASP A 146 0.01 18.62 -6.53
CA ASP A 146 0.72 17.83 -5.51
C ASP A 146 2.15 17.43 -5.94
N SER A 147 2.59 17.89 -7.11
CA SER A 147 3.91 17.59 -7.67
C SER A 147 4.62 18.87 -8.15
N PRO A 148 5.94 19.01 -8.01
CA PRO A 148 6.68 20.15 -8.53
C PRO A 148 6.44 20.37 -10.04
N VAL A 149 6.42 21.63 -10.50
CA VAL A 149 6.18 21.95 -11.92
C VAL A 149 7.19 21.28 -12.84
N ALA A 150 8.45 21.16 -12.41
CA ALA A 150 9.50 20.47 -13.16
C ALA A 150 9.21 18.96 -13.39
N MET A 151 8.32 18.36 -12.59
CA MET A 151 7.91 16.95 -12.74
C MET A 151 6.75 16.76 -13.73
N VAL A 152 6.15 17.84 -14.24
CA VAL A 152 5.01 17.77 -15.17
C VAL A 152 5.34 16.96 -16.44
N PRO A 153 6.48 17.18 -17.14
CA PRO A 153 6.80 16.37 -18.32
C PRO A 153 6.92 14.88 -17.99
N LEU A 154 7.53 14.56 -16.85
CA LEU A 154 7.66 13.18 -16.36
C LEU A 154 6.28 12.55 -16.11
N ASN A 155 5.40 13.26 -15.38
CA ASN A 155 4.09 12.78 -14.98
C ASN A 155 3.13 12.60 -16.17
N HIS A 156 3.18 13.48 -17.17
CA HIS A 156 2.27 13.44 -18.31
C HIS A 156 2.76 12.58 -19.47
N TRP A 157 4.07 12.43 -19.65
CA TRP A 157 4.63 11.67 -20.78
C TRP A 157 5.16 10.32 -20.33
N LEU A 158 6.13 10.29 -19.43
CA LEU A 158 6.80 9.04 -19.04
C LEU A 158 5.86 8.13 -18.22
N LEU A 159 5.12 8.72 -17.28
CA LEU A 159 4.29 7.99 -16.32
C LEU A 159 2.83 7.87 -16.74
N ARG A 160 2.50 8.19 -18.00
CA ARG A 160 1.12 8.22 -18.48
C ARG A 160 0.39 6.89 -18.25
N VAL A 161 1.02 5.76 -18.58
CA VAL A 161 0.43 4.42 -18.43
C VAL A 161 0.30 4.03 -16.94
N PRO A 162 1.36 4.10 -16.12
CA PRO A 162 1.23 3.87 -14.67
C PRO A 162 0.20 4.79 -13.99
N HIS A 163 0.09 6.04 -14.41
CA HIS A 163 -0.88 6.99 -13.85
C HIS A 163 -2.31 6.67 -14.27
N ALA A 164 -2.53 6.19 -15.50
CA ALA A 164 -3.87 5.75 -15.92
C ALA A 164 -4.37 4.57 -15.07
N ASP A 165 -3.52 3.58 -14.83
CA ASP A 165 -3.83 2.43 -13.96
C ASP A 165 -4.17 2.88 -12.53
N LYS A 166 -3.32 3.73 -11.95
CA LYS A 166 -3.55 4.26 -10.59
C LYS A 166 -4.79 5.15 -10.48
N ARG A 167 -5.17 5.92 -11.51
CA ARG A 167 -6.42 6.69 -11.49
C ARG A 167 -7.63 5.77 -11.41
N ILE A 168 -7.66 4.68 -12.18
CA ILE A 168 -8.76 3.72 -12.13
C ILE A 168 -8.74 2.99 -10.78
N MET A 169 -7.57 2.61 -10.28
CA MET A 169 -7.40 2.05 -8.94
C MET A 169 -8.00 2.96 -7.85
N GLU A 170 -7.66 4.25 -7.84
CA GLU A 170 -8.20 5.22 -6.87
C GLU A 170 -9.72 5.40 -7.04
N ALA A 171 -10.21 5.48 -8.28
CA ALA A 171 -11.63 5.62 -8.57
C ALA A 171 -12.44 4.42 -8.03
N LEU A 172 -11.94 3.20 -8.20
CA LEU A 172 -12.58 1.99 -7.66
C LEU A 172 -12.73 2.04 -6.13
N ILE A 173 -11.71 2.54 -5.43
CA ILE A 173 -11.76 2.69 -3.96
C ILE A 173 -12.77 3.78 -3.56
N VAL A 174 -12.76 4.91 -4.25
CA VAL A 174 -13.69 6.01 -3.97
C VAL A 174 -15.14 5.61 -4.27
N ASP A 175 -15.37 4.91 -5.38
CA ASP A 175 -16.69 4.42 -5.77
C ASP A 175 -17.20 3.35 -4.80
N GLU A 176 -16.30 2.56 -4.21
CA GLU A 176 -16.66 1.66 -3.12
C GLU A 176 -17.25 2.40 -1.92
N MET A 177 -16.68 3.56 -1.56
CA MET A 177 -17.14 4.37 -0.42
C MET A 177 -18.44 5.11 -0.68
N LYS A 178 -18.85 5.27 -1.95
CA LYS A 178 -20.16 5.84 -2.31
C LYS A 178 -21.31 4.86 -2.07
N LYS A 179 -21.03 3.56 -1.93
CA LYS A 179 -22.06 2.56 -1.66
C LYS A 179 -22.63 2.69 -0.24
N PRO A 180 -23.87 2.24 -0.01
CA PRO A 180 -24.41 2.09 1.34
C PRO A 180 -23.47 1.26 2.20
N GLU A 181 -23.32 1.60 3.48
CA GLU A 181 -22.35 0.95 4.36
C GLU A 181 -22.48 -0.57 4.34
N ALA A 182 -23.71 -1.09 4.35
CA ALA A 182 -24.02 -2.52 4.28
C ALA A 182 -23.37 -3.23 3.08
N ASP A 183 -23.31 -2.57 1.92
CA ASP A 183 -22.82 -3.14 0.66
C ASP A 183 -21.32 -2.97 0.44
N ARG A 184 -20.63 -2.21 1.30
CA ARG A 184 -19.19 -1.96 1.17
C ARG A 184 -18.38 -3.21 1.50
N ALA A 185 -17.31 -3.46 0.74
CA ALA A 185 -16.34 -4.52 0.98
C ALA A 185 -15.32 -4.16 2.06
N ILE A 186 -15.08 -2.87 2.25
CA ILE A 186 -14.13 -2.29 3.20
C ILE A 186 -14.86 -1.23 4.01
N ARG A 187 -14.43 -0.99 5.25
CA ARG A 187 -15.11 -0.01 6.11
C ARG A 187 -14.70 1.42 5.78
N ASP A 188 -13.43 1.59 5.41
CA ASP A 188 -12.82 2.87 5.06
C ASP A 188 -11.52 2.61 4.28
N TYR A 189 -10.82 3.69 3.89
CA TYR A 189 -9.56 3.62 3.17
C TYR A 189 -8.56 4.73 3.55
N ALA A 190 -7.30 4.52 3.21
CA ALA A 190 -6.27 5.56 3.13
C ALA A 190 -5.54 5.44 1.79
N LEU A 191 -5.51 6.53 1.02
CA LEU A 191 -4.77 6.58 -0.25
C LEU A 191 -3.48 7.36 -0.04
N VAL A 192 -2.34 6.71 -0.18
CA VAL A 192 -1.02 7.36 0.00
C VAL A 192 -0.46 7.69 -1.38
N ARG A 193 -0.13 8.96 -1.64
CA ARG A 193 0.41 9.48 -2.91
C ARG A 193 1.86 9.98 -2.68
N PRO A 194 2.86 9.09 -2.74
CA PRO A 194 4.26 9.50 -2.57
C PRO A 194 4.77 10.32 -3.77
N SER A 195 5.74 11.20 -3.52
CA SER A 195 6.60 11.77 -4.57
C SER A 195 7.51 10.69 -5.19
N TRP A 196 8.40 11.08 -6.12
CA TRP A 196 9.21 10.12 -6.88
C TRP A 196 10.05 9.20 -5.97
N PHE A 197 10.01 7.89 -6.23
CA PHE A 197 10.70 6.93 -5.38
C PHE A 197 12.21 6.98 -5.57
N THR A 198 12.92 6.97 -4.44
CA THR A 198 14.35 6.68 -4.36
C THR A 198 14.60 5.43 -3.51
N ASP A 199 15.80 4.86 -3.64
CA ASP A 199 16.29 3.76 -2.81
C ASP A 199 17.33 4.29 -1.80
N GLY A 200 17.57 3.53 -0.73
CA GLY A 200 18.46 3.92 0.37
C GLY A 200 17.76 3.95 1.72
N GLU A 201 18.46 4.39 2.77
CA GLU A 201 17.98 4.33 4.16
C GLU A 201 16.73 5.18 4.40
N GLY A 202 16.67 6.38 3.82
CA GLY A 202 15.61 7.36 4.02
C GLY A 202 16.03 8.54 4.92
N VAL A 203 15.17 9.55 5.01
CA VAL A 203 15.39 10.75 5.83
C VAL A 203 14.81 10.62 7.24
N GLY A 204 14.00 9.58 7.47
CA GLY A 204 13.35 9.29 8.75
C GLY A 204 12.06 10.10 8.97
N MET A 205 11.19 9.56 9.83
CA MET A 205 9.81 10.03 10.03
C MET A 205 9.67 11.55 10.26
N LYS A 206 10.60 12.18 11.00
CA LYS A 206 10.54 13.62 11.33
C LYS A 206 10.70 14.56 10.13
N LYS A 207 11.32 14.09 9.05
CA LYS A 207 11.57 14.89 7.84
C LYS A 207 10.53 14.64 6.75
N ILE A 208 9.68 13.63 6.91
CA ILE A 208 8.62 13.33 5.96
C ILE A 208 7.51 14.37 6.11
N LYS A 209 7.23 15.10 5.04
CA LYS A 209 6.10 16.03 4.94
C LYS A 209 4.89 15.26 4.42
N ALA A 210 3.76 15.42 5.09
CA ALA A 210 2.49 14.87 4.66
C ALA A 210 1.46 15.99 4.48
N GLY A 211 0.60 15.85 3.48
CA GLY A 211 -0.44 16.83 3.19
C GLY A 211 -1.70 16.18 2.64
N THR A 212 -2.85 16.74 2.99
CA THR A 212 -4.15 16.31 2.47
C THR A 212 -4.35 16.80 1.04
N GLU A 213 -5.41 16.35 0.36
CA GLU A 213 -5.71 16.80 -0.99
C GLU A 213 -5.91 18.34 -1.12
N ASP A 214 -6.43 19.00 -0.09
CA ASP A 214 -6.63 20.47 -0.08
C ASP A 214 -5.32 21.24 0.20
N HIS A 215 -4.39 20.62 0.93
CA HIS A 215 -3.09 21.17 1.29
C HIS A 215 -1.99 20.12 1.05
N PRO A 216 -1.70 19.78 -0.21
CA PRO A 216 -0.78 18.70 -0.52
C PRO A 216 0.66 19.08 -0.16
N ALA A 217 1.42 18.10 0.32
CA ALA A 217 2.85 18.22 0.50
C ALA A 217 3.51 18.05 -0.88
N VAL A 218 4.19 19.11 -1.33
CA VAL A 218 4.84 19.14 -2.64
C VAL A 218 6.34 18.98 -2.48
N GLY A 219 6.90 17.97 -3.14
CA GLY A 219 8.33 17.71 -3.16
C GLY A 219 8.71 16.73 -4.26
N TYR A 220 10.02 16.56 -4.46
CA TYR A 220 10.54 15.83 -5.61
C TYR A 220 10.61 14.33 -5.37
N THR A 221 11.18 13.93 -4.24
CA THR A 221 11.55 12.54 -4.00
C THR A 221 11.20 12.09 -2.60
N ILE A 222 11.06 10.79 -2.42
CA ILE A 222 10.93 10.13 -1.13
C ILE A 222 11.47 8.71 -1.24
N SER A 223 12.19 8.24 -0.22
CA SER A 223 12.72 6.88 -0.24
C SER A 223 11.59 5.86 -0.05
N ARG A 224 11.73 4.68 -0.66
CA ARG A 224 10.79 3.57 -0.42
C ARG A 224 10.72 3.18 1.05
N ASN A 225 11.84 3.29 1.77
CA ASN A 225 11.87 3.02 3.21
C ASN A 225 11.04 4.04 3.99
N ASP A 226 11.15 5.34 3.69
CA ASP A 226 10.38 6.39 4.35
C ASP A 226 8.88 6.25 4.10
N VAL A 227 8.49 5.84 2.88
CA VAL A 227 7.07 5.57 2.57
C VAL A 227 6.52 4.45 3.46
N GLY A 228 7.25 3.33 3.55
CA GLY A 228 6.84 2.22 4.41
C GLY A 228 6.81 2.59 5.89
N LEU A 229 7.80 3.37 6.35
CA LEU A 229 7.86 3.89 7.72
C LEU A 229 6.66 4.81 8.01
N TRP A 230 6.37 5.75 7.12
CA TRP A 230 5.27 6.69 7.29
C TRP A 230 3.92 5.98 7.39
N ILE A 231 3.70 4.98 6.53
CA ILE A 231 2.47 4.17 6.54
C ILE A 231 2.34 3.41 7.85
N PHE A 232 3.40 2.74 8.29
CA PHE A 232 3.39 2.04 9.57
C PHE A 232 3.05 2.98 10.71
N GLU A 233 3.76 4.10 10.82
CA GLU A 233 3.62 5.04 11.93
C GLU A 233 2.24 5.71 11.98
N ASN A 234 1.70 6.12 10.84
CA ASN A 234 0.50 6.96 10.79
C ASN A 234 -0.79 6.17 10.56
N LEU A 235 -0.71 5.00 9.93
CA LEU A 235 -1.91 4.25 9.49
C LEU A 235 -2.05 2.89 10.16
N VAL A 236 -0.94 2.20 10.48
CA VAL A 236 -0.98 0.85 11.06
C VAL A 236 -0.85 0.91 12.59
N ARG A 237 0.27 1.44 13.11
CA ARG A 237 0.56 1.48 14.54
C ARG A 237 -0.47 2.30 15.33
N ARG A 238 -0.99 3.37 14.72
CA ARG A 238 -1.99 4.26 15.33
C ARG A 238 -3.30 3.47 15.57
N PRO A 239 -3.85 3.50 16.79
CA PRO A 239 -5.13 2.85 17.07
C PRO A 239 -6.21 3.29 16.10
N VAL A 240 -6.95 2.32 15.57
CA VAL A 240 -8.03 2.52 14.61
C VAL A 240 -9.15 3.41 15.17
N GLN A 241 -9.34 3.39 16.49
CA GLN A 241 -10.41 4.12 17.19
C GLN A 241 -10.09 5.61 17.38
N LEU A 242 -8.87 6.04 17.10
CA LEU A 242 -8.50 7.46 17.15
C LEU A 242 -8.81 8.11 15.80
N ASP A 243 -9.38 9.31 15.84
CA ASP A 243 -9.51 10.15 14.66
C ASP A 243 -8.16 10.26 13.96
N ASN A 244 -8.10 9.76 12.73
CA ASN A 244 -6.90 9.74 11.91
C ASN A 244 -7.14 10.63 10.69
N PRO A 245 -6.43 11.77 10.56
CA PRO A 245 -6.70 12.75 9.52
C PRO A 245 -6.43 12.24 8.09
N TYR A 246 -5.80 11.08 7.94
CA TYR A 246 -5.45 10.49 6.66
C TYR A 246 -6.45 9.43 6.17
N ILE A 247 -7.44 9.06 6.99
CA ILE A 247 -8.49 8.11 6.65
C ILE A 247 -9.60 8.83 5.85
N GLY A 248 -10.20 8.11 4.91
CA GLY A 248 -11.26 8.59 4.03
C GLY A 248 -10.78 9.59 2.96
N ARG A 249 -9.47 9.71 2.74
CA ARG A 249 -8.92 10.69 1.78
C ARG A 249 -7.55 10.31 1.20
N PRO A 250 -7.16 10.92 0.06
CA PRO A 250 -5.78 10.89 -0.42
C PRO A 250 -4.86 11.76 0.43
N THR A 251 -3.66 11.26 0.69
CA THR A 251 -2.58 11.91 1.43
C THR A 251 -1.29 11.87 0.61
N THR A 252 -0.75 13.04 0.33
CA THR A 252 0.54 13.20 -0.35
C THR A 252 1.68 13.15 0.64
N ILE A 253 2.78 12.46 0.30
CA ILE A 253 3.97 12.39 1.16
C ILE A 253 5.26 12.62 0.36
N THR A 254 6.20 13.36 0.96
CA THR A 254 7.49 13.70 0.34
C THR A 254 8.56 13.96 1.40
N ALA A 255 9.85 13.93 1.02
CA ALA A 255 10.98 14.28 1.88
C ALA A 255 11.43 15.74 1.64
#